data_AF-A0A3N5JKC8-F1
#
_entry.id   AF-A0A3N5JKC8-F1
#
_cell.length_a   1.000
_cell.length_b   1.000
_cell.length_c   1.000
_cell.angle_alpha   90.00
_cell.angle_beta   90.00
_cell.angle_gamma   90.00
#
_symmetry.space_group_name_H-M   'P 1'
#
loop_
_entity.id
_entity.type
_entity.pdbx_description
1 polymer ?
#
loop_
_entity_poly.entity_id
_entity_poly.type
_entity_poly.pdbx_seq_one_letter_code
_entity_poly.pdbx_strand_id
1 'polypeptide(L)' 'MSAITVRNLPPELARLIRQKAKREKVSLNRVVIGLLEEATGLGKNAKAEACHHDLDHLAGVWS' A
#
# COMPACT_ATOMS: atom_id res chain seq x y z
N MET A 1 13.25 -5.11 9.25
CA MET A 1 12.05 -5.89 8.86
C MET A 1 12.45 -7.34 8.71
N SER A 2 11.69 -8.27 9.30
CA SER A 2 11.86 -9.70 9.05
C SER A 2 11.35 -10.05 7.66
N ALA A 3 12.12 -10.83 6.90
CA ALA A 3 11.66 -11.37 5.63
C ALA A 3 10.63 -12.48 5.89
N ILE A 4 9.45 -12.36 5.29
CA ILE A 4 8.42 -13.42 5.30
C ILE A 4 8.48 -14.13 3.95
N THR A 5 8.83 -15.42 3.97
CA THR A 5 8.87 -16.26 2.77
C THR A 5 7.57 -17.05 2.65
N VAL A 6 6.75 -16.71 1.66
CA VAL A 6 5.56 -17.51 1.31
C VAL A 6 6.02 -18.74 0.52
N ARG A 7 5.97 -19.91 1.14
CA ARG A 7 6.35 -21.18 0.51
C ARG A 7 5.17 -21.75 -0.29
N ASN A 8 5.48 -22.55 -1.31
CA ASN A 8 4.48 -23.24 -2.14
C ASN A 8 3.47 -22.30 -2.82
N LEU A 9 3.88 -21.07 -3.18
CA LEU A 9 3.02 -20.17 -3.94
C LEU A 9 2.71 -20.78 -5.32
N PRO A 10 1.43 -21.00 -5.68
CA PRO A 10 1.09 -21.53 -7.00
C PRO A 10 1.66 -20.66 -8.12
N PRO A 11 2.23 -21.26 -9.18
CA PRO A 11 2.89 -20.50 -10.25
C PRO A 11 1.91 -19.59 -11.00
N GLU A 12 0.63 -19.98 -11.07
CA GLU A 12 -0.44 -19.17 -11.65
C GLU A 12 -0.69 -17.91 -10.81
N LEU A 13 -0.76 -18.04 -9.48
CA LEU A 13 -0.94 -16.91 -8.57
C LEU A 13 0.26 -15.96 -8.65
N ALA A 14 1.49 -16.49 -8.73
CA ALA A 14 2.69 -15.68 -8.92
C ALA A 14 2.66 -14.87 -10.23
N ARG A 15 2.12 -15.45 -11.33
CA ARG A 15 1.93 -14.74 -12.60
C ARG A 15 0.89 -13.62 -12.48
N LEU A 16 -0.26 -13.88 -11.85
CA LEU A 16 -1.31 -12.89 -11.63
C LEU A 16 -0.81 -11.70 -10.80
N ILE A 17 -0.08 -11.95 -9.72
CA ILE A 17 0.49 -10.88 -8.88
C ILE A 17 1.50 -10.05 -9.68
N ARG A 18 2.38 -10.69 -10.47
CA ARG A 18 3.33 -9.96 -11.34
C ARG A 18 2.62 -9.12 -12.41
N GLN A 19 1.55 -9.64 -12.98
CA GLN A 19 0.75 -8.91 -13.96
C GLN A 19 0.06 -7.69 -13.32
N LYS A 20 -0.49 -7.85 -12.12
CA LYS A 20 -1.06 -6.75 -11.32
C LYS A 20 -0.01 -5.68 -11.01
N ALA A 21 1.19 -6.08 -10.57
CA ALA A 21 2.31 -5.17 -10.35
C ALA A 21 2.72 -4.39 -11.60
N LYS A 22 2.78 -5.06 -12.76
CA LYS A 22 3.09 -4.41 -14.04
C LYS A 22 2.00 -3.42 -14.46
N ARG A 23 0.72 -3.77 -14.25
CA ARG A 23 -0.43 -2.92 -14.58
C ARG A 23 -0.47 -1.67 -13.71
N GLU A 24 -0.22 -1.81 -12.43
CA GLU A 24 -0.29 -0.73 -11.44
C GLU A 24 1.03 0.05 -11.32
N LYS A 25 2.09 -0.36 -12.03
CA LYS A 25 3.44 0.24 -11.99
C LYS A 25 4.04 0.35 -10.57
N VAL A 26 3.71 -0.61 -9.71
CA VAL A 26 4.21 -0.68 -8.33
C VAL A 26 5.09 -1.91 -8.14
N SER A 27 5.91 -1.89 -7.09
CA SER A 27 6.78 -3.03 -6.78
C SER A 27 5.95 -4.26 -6.39
N LEU A 28 6.48 -5.45 -6.67
CA LEU A 28 5.81 -6.71 -6.33
C LEU A 28 5.47 -6.79 -4.83
N ASN A 29 6.38 -6.32 -3.98
CA ASN A 29 6.18 -6.27 -2.54
C ASN A 29 5.00 -5.35 -2.16
N ARG A 30 4.88 -4.18 -2.78
CA ARG A 30 3.77 -3.25 -2.55
C ARG A 30 2.41 -3.88 -2.87
N VAL A 31 2.33 -4.62 -3.97
CA VAL A 31 1.09 -5.34 -4.36
C VAL A 31 0.78 -6.46 -3.37
N VAL A 32 1.78 -7.25 -2.98
CA VAL A 32 1.57 -8.35 -2.02
C VAL A 32 1.12 -7.80 -0.67
N ILE A 33 1.76 -6.74 -0.18
CA ILE A 33 1.35 -6.07 1.05
C ILE A 33 -0.08 -5.54 0.91
N GLY A 34 -0.40 -4.80 -0.16
CA GLY A 34 -1.75 -4.28 -0.38
C GLY A 34 -2.83 -5.37 -0.45
N LEU A 35 -2.54 -6.51 -1.09
CA LEU A 35 -3.45 -7.66 -1.12
C LEU A 35 -3.64 -8.29 0.27
N LEU A 36 -2.58 -8.36 1.08
CA LEU A 36 -2.66 -8.84 2.47
C LEU A 36 -3.42 -7.86 3.36
N GLU A 37 -3.21 -6.56 3.18
CA GLU A 37 -3.91 -5.48 3.87
C GLU A 37 -5.42 -5.50 3.55
N GLU A 38 -5.77 -5.67 2.27
CA GLU A 38 -7.16 -5.84 1.81
C GLU A 38 -7.80 -7.10 2.40
N ALA A 39 -7.10 -8.24 2.36
CA ALA A 39 -7.63 -9.53 2.82
C ALA A 39 -7.78 -9.63 4.34
N THR A 40 -6.87 -9.02 5.10
CA THR A 40 -6.90 -9.02 6.58
C THR A 40 -7.68 -7.85 7.16
N GLY A 41 -7.99 -6.83 6.35
CA GLY A 41 -8.56 -5.57 6.81
C GLY A 41 -7.56 -4.65 7.54
N LEU A 42 -6.31 -5.09 7.74
CA LEU A 42 -5.22 -4.22 8.20
C LEU A 42 -4.94 -3.20 7.10
N GLY A 43 -5.43 -1.98 7.22
CA GLY A 43 -5.24 -0.95 6.18
C GLY A 43 -6.44 -0.03 6.02
N LYS A 44 -7.64 -0.49 6.41
CA LYS A 44 -8.81 0.40 6.50
C LYS A 44 -8.61 1.51 7.56
N ASN A 45 -7.83 1.23 8.60
CA ASN A 45 -7.48 2.20 9.65
C ASN A 45 -6.11 2.89 9.42
N ALA A 46 -5.39 2.52 8.36
CA ALA A 46 -4.10 3.11 8.01
C ALA A 46 -4.16 3.84 6.65
N LYS A 47 -5.37 4.20 6.18
CA LYS A 47 -5.51 5.42 5.38
C LYS A 47 -4.97 6.51 6.27
N ALA A 48 -3.72 6.87 5.98
CA ALA A 48 -2.96 7.94 6.59
C ALA A 48 -3.90 9.03 7.09
N GLU A 49 -3.66 9.54 8.30
CA GLU A 49 -4.05 10.90 8.64
C GLU A 49 -3.78 11.74 7.40
N ALA A 50 -4.84 12.13 6.70
CA ALA A 50 -4.70 12.83 5.45
C ALA A 50 -4.03 14.15 5.84
N CYS A 51 -2.75 14.29 5.49
CA CYS A 51 -2.02 15.51 5.77
C CYS A 51 -2.61 16.57 4.84
N HIS A 52 -3.56 17.34 5.35
CA HIS A 52 -4.24 18.40 4.65
C HIS A 52 -3.40 19.68 4.78
N HIS A 53 -2.92 20.20 3.65
CA HIS A 53 -2.11 21.42 3.57
C HIS A 53 -2.93 22.66 3.16
N ASP A 54 -4.25 22.51 3.08
CA ASP A 54 -5.18 23.53 2.60
C ASP A 54 -5.28 24.74 3.54
N LEU A 55 -4.93 24.59 4.82
CA LEU A 55 -4.94 25.67 5.81
C LEU A 55 -3.54 26.18 6.18
N ASP A 56 -2.47 25.64 5.58
CA ASP A 56 -1.09 26.04 5.89
C ASP A 56 -0.84 27.53 5.60
N HIS A 57 -1.53 28.08 4.60
CA HIS A 57 -1.45 29.49 4.22
C HIS A 57 -2.04 30.45 5.28
N LEU A 58 -2.78 29.93 6.26
CA LEU A 58 -3.33 30.71 7.38
C LEU A 58 -2.37 30.80 8.58
N ALA A 59 -1.27 30.04 8.57
CA ALA A 59 -0.27 30.13 9.61
C ALA A 59 0.49 31.46 9.50
N GLY A 60 0.40 32.31 10.53
CA GLY A 60 1.17 33.57 10.62
C GLY A 60 0.47 34.83 10.10
N VAL A 61 -0.80 34.76 9.69
CA VAL A 61 -1.60 35.93 9.25
C VAL A 61 -2.45 36.56 10.36
N TRP A 62 -2.11 36.31 11.63
CA TRP A 62 -2.86 36.89 12.75
C TRP A 62 -2.19 38.19 13.19
N SER A 63 -2.87 39.32 12.95
CA SER A 63 -2.56 40.67 13.44
C SER A 63 -3.24 40.95 14.76
#